data_AF-A0A928S4T6-F1
#
_entry.id   AF-A0A928S4T6-F1
#
_cell.length_a   1.000
_cell.length_b   1.000
_cell.length_c   1.000
_cell.angle_alpha   90.00
_cell.angle_beta   90.00
_cell.angle_gamma   90.00
#
_symmetry.space_group_name_H-M   'P 1'
#
loop_
_entity.id
_entity.type
_entity.pdbx_description
1 polymer ?
#
loop_
_entity_poly.entity_id
_entity_poly.type
_entity_poly.pdbx_seq_one_letter_code
_entity_poly.pdbx_strand_id
1 'polypeptide(L)'
;MTKNATTPDTKGWELPLLIRAKDNLVTALMQNAGNPVALINARLTEQGAEAADDAARRVYGLTRTLREAYERLLKAQTIDEARSALAWLRTDAWDTVQRDLAALDALSQALRK
;
A
#
# COMPACT_ATOMS: atom_id res chain seq x y z
N MET A 1 20.89 -7.36 1.07
CA MET A 1 19.94 -7.74 2.14
C MET A 1 18.75 -6.80 2.09
N THR A 2 17.64 -7.22 1.48
CA THR A 2 16.39 -6.45 1.44
C THR A 2 15.72 -6.54 2.81
N LYS A 3 15.82 -5.48 3.62
CA LYS A 3 15.00 -5.35 4.83
C LYS A 3 13.55 -5.23 4.39
N ASN A 4 12.77 -6.28 4.55
CA ASN A 4 11.31 -6.19 4.44
C ASN A 4 10.85 -5.10 5.42
N ALA A 5 10.21 -4.06 4.91
CA ALA A 5 9.58 -3.05 5.72
C ALA A 5 8.54 -3.77 6.58
N THR A 6 8.83 -3.90 7.88
CA THR A 6 7.90 -4.46 8.85
C THR A 6 6.67 -3.56 8.85
N THR A 7 5.52 -4.10 8.42
CA THR A 7 4.25 -3.39 8.42
C THR A 7 3.99 -2.81 9.82
N PRO A 8 3.66 -1.51 9.96
CA PRO A 8 3.42 -0.91 11.28
C PRO A 8 2.27 -1.62 12.00
N ASP A 9 2.21 -1.57 13.34
CA ASP A 9 1.06 -2.06 14.10
C ASP A 9 -0.14 -1.12 13.85
N THR A 10 -1.05 -1.57 13.00
CA THR A 10 -2.14 -0.80 12.43
C THR A 10 -3.50 -1.27 12.95
N LYS A 11 -3.56 -1.70 14.21
CA LYS A 11 -4.83 -2.13 14.83
C LYS A 11 -5.91 -1.05 14.68
N GLY A 12 -6.99 -1.38 13.98
CA GLY A 12 -8.11 -0.49 13.69
C GLY A 12 -7.95 0.41 12.46
N TRP A 13 -6.92 0.20 11.64
CA TRP A 13 -6.63 1.01 10.44
C TRP A 13 -6.90 0.24 9.14
N GLU A 14 -8.09 -0.32 9.01
CA GLU A 14 -8.54 -0.82 7.70
C GLU A 14 -9.13 0.34 6.90
N LEU A 15 -8.77 0.44 5.61
CA LEU A 15 -9.41 1.40 4.73
C LEU A 15 -10.92 1.13 4.64
N PRO A 16 -11.78 2.17 4.60
CA PRO A 16 -13.22 2.00 4.37
C PRO A 16 -13.57 1.25 3.07
N LEU A 17 -12.66 1.23 2.09
CA LEU A 17 -12.80 0.41 0.89
C LEU A 17 -12.67 -1.10 1.20
N LEU A 18 -11.69 -1.49 2.03
CA LEU A 18 -11.47 -2.87 2.42
C LEU A 18 -12.63 -3.40 3.27
N ILE A 19 -13.10 -2.61 4.22
CA ILE A 19 -14.27 -2.95 5.05
C ILE A 19 -15.48 -3.25 4.15
N ARG A 20 -15.82 -2.34 3.22
CA ARG A 20 -16.92 -2.53 2.27
C ARG A 20 -16.72 -3.75 1.36
N ALA A 21 -15.49 -4.01 0.91
CA ALA A 21 -15.22 -5.15 0.05
C ALA A 21 -15.39 -6.49 0.77
N LYS A 22 -14.98 -6.57 2.04
CA LYS A 22 -15.22 -7.74 2.91
C LYS A 22 -16.72 -7.97 3.14
N ASP A 23 -17.49 -6.91 3.42
CA ASP A 23 -18.95 -7.00 3.60
C ASP A 23 -19.64 -7.51 2.33
N ASN A 24 -19.20 -7.03 1.15
CA ASN A 24 -19.71 -7.48 -0.14
C ASN A 24 -19.38 -8.96 -0.39
N LEU A 25 -18.19 -9.41 -0.03
CA LEU A 25 -17.78 -10.82 -0.15
C LEU A 25 -18.61 -11.73 0.75
N VAL A 26 -18.85 -11.35 2.00
CA VAL A 26 -19.74 -12.09 2.91
C VAL A 26 -21.13 -12.21 2.32
N THR A 27 -21.69 -11.10 1.83
CA THR A 27 -23.01 -11.10 1.17
C THR A 27 -23.04 -12.05 -0.03
N ALA A 28 -22.02 -12.03 -0.89
CA ALA A 28 -21.93 -12.91 -2.05
C ALA A 28 -21.77 -14.39 -1.68
N LEU A 29 -21.02 -14.70 -0.61
CA LEU A 29 -20.86 -16.06 -0.08
C LEU A 29 -22.19 -16.61 0.46
N MET A 30 -22.99 -15.77 1.13
CA MET A 30 -24.33 -16.15 1.60
C MET A 30 -25.30 -16.43 0.45
N GLN A 31 -25.11 -15.80 -0.71
CA GLN A 31 -25.93 -15.95 -1.90
C GLN A 31 -25.39 -17.01 -2.91
N ASN A 32 -24.27 -17.67 -2.59
CA ASN A 32 -23.44 -18.42 -3.53
C ASN A 32 -24.17 -19.55 -4.29
N ALA A 33 -25.28 -20.07 -3.77
CA ALA A 33 -26.10 -21.06 -4.47
C ALA A 33 -26.80 -20.53 -5.74
N GLY A 34 -26.92 -19.19 -5.92
CA GLY A 34 -27.68 -18.58 -7.02
C GLY A 34 -26.89 -17.66 -7.95
N ASN A 35 -25.64 -17.30 -7.64
CA ASN A 35 -24.89 -16.34 -8.47
C ASN A 35 -23.34 -16.48 -8.32
N PRO A 36 -22.71 -17.44 -9.02
CA PRO A 36 -21.27 -17.65 -8.96
C PRO A 36 -20.46 -16.46 -9.53
N VAL A 37 -21.03 -15.71 -10.48
CA VAL A 37 -20.40 -14.51 -11.05
C VAL A 37 -20.28 -13.40 -10.00
N ALA A 38 -21.32 -13.20 -9.18
CA ALA A 38 -21.26 -12.24 -8.08
C ALA A 38 -20.16 -12.60 -7.07
N LEU A 39 -19.96 -13.89 -6.76
CA LEU A 39 -18.89 -14.33 -5.87
C LEU A 39 -17.49 -14.05 -6.46
N ILE A 40 -17.28 -14.31 -7.75
CA ILE A 40 -16.00 -14.02 -8.41
C ILE A 40 -15.70 -12.52 -8.36
N ASN A 41 -16.68 -11.67 -8.71
CA ASN A 41 -16.51 -10.22 -8.69
C ASN A 41 -16.27 -9.68 -7.28
N ALA A 42 -16.95 -10.22 -6.26
CA ALA A 42 -16.74 -9.83 -4.87
C ALA A 42 -15.32 -10.19 -4.38
N ARG A 43 -14.79 -11.37 -4.77
CA ARG A 43 -13.41 -11.77 -4.47
C ARG A 43 -12.38 -10.86 -5.14
N LEU A 44 -12.57 -10.54 -6.42
CA LEU A 44 -11.66 -9.63 -7.13
C LEU A 44 -11.68 -8.21 -6.52
N THR A 45 -12.86 -7.75 -6.10
CA THR A 45 -13.02 -6.45 -5.43
C THR A 45 -12.30 -6.43 -4.09
N GLU A 46 -12.39 -7.52 -3.31
CA GLU A 46 -11.70 -7.64 -2.03
C GLU A 46 -10.18 -7.70 -2.18
N GLN A 47 -9.65 -8.47 -3.14
CA GLN A 47 -8.22 -8.45 -3.47
C GLN A 47 -7.73 -7.06 -3.88
N GLY A 48 -8.53 -6.33 -4.68
CA GLY A 48 -8.23 -4.95 -5.05
C GLY A 48 -8.18 -4.01 -3.83
N ALA A 49 -9.10 -4.18 -2.89
CA ALA A 49 -9.15 -3.39 -1.68
C ALA A 49 -8.03 -3.73 -0.68
N GLU A 50 -7.63 -5.00 -0.57
CA GLU A 50 -6.47 -5.44 0.23
C GLU A 50 -5.18 -4.82 -0.31
N ALA A 51 -4.98 -4.83 -1.63
CA ALA A 51 -3.81 -4.20 -2.24
C ALA A 51 -3.78 -2.68 -2.01
N ALA A 52 -4.94 -2.01 -2.00
CA ALA A 52 -5.04 -0.60 -1.68
C ALA A 52 -4.73 -0.31 -0.20
N ASP A 53 -5.18 -1.16 0.72
CA ASP A 53 -4.83 -1.08 2.14
C ASP A 53 -3.31 -1.23 2.33
N ASP A 54 -2.71 -2.23 1.68
CA ASP A 54 -1.28 -2.48 1.65
C ASP A 54 -0.47 -1.30 1.10
N ALA A 55 -0.93 -0.69 0.00
CA ALA A 55 -0.32 0.51 -0.55
C ALA A 55 -0.40 1.68 0.45
N ALA A 56 -1.56 1.86 1.11
CA ALA A 56 -1.68 2.86 2.17
C ALA A 56 -0.70 2.60 3.32
N ARG A 57 -0.50 1.33 3.73
CA ARG A 57 0.51 0.90 4.73
C ARG A 57 1.92 1.33 4.38
N ARG A 58 2.29 1.14 3.11
CA ARG A 58 3.63 1.50 2.61
C ARG A 58 3.81 3.00 2.49
N VAL A 59 2.80 3.72 1.99
CA VAL A 59 2.80 5.20 1.98
C VAL A 59 2.88 5.77 3.39
N TYR A 60 2.17 5.21 4.36
CA TYR A 60 2.31 5.61 5.76
C TYR A 60 3.73 5.33 6.28
N GLY A 61 4.33 4.21 5.89
CA GLY A 61 5.73 3.88 6.16
C GLY A 61 6.73 4.94 5.68
N LEU A 62 6.40 5.75 4.66
CA LEU A 62 7.23 6.87 4.21
C LEU A 62 7.45 7.92 5.31
N THR A 63 6.56 8.03 6.30
CA THR A 63 6.81 8.90 7.46
C THR A 63 8.07 8.49 8.24
N ARG A 64 8.38 7.20 8.27
CA ARG A 64 9.63 6.70 8.86
C ARG A 64 10.83 7.05 7.99
N THR A 65 10.75 6.84 6.67
CA THR A 65 11.80 7.24 5.72
C THR A 65 12.07 8.74 5.81
N LEU A 66 11.03 9.57 5.89
CA LEU A 66 11.13 11.02 6.09
C LEU A 66 11.84 11.36 7.40
N ARG A 67 11.49 10.68 8.51
CA ARG A 67 12.16 10.88 9.81
C ARG A 67 13.64 10.49 9.73
N GLU A 68 13.97 9.34 9.13
CA GLU A 68 15.35 8.90 8.96
C GLU A 68 16.16 9.89 8.11
N ALA A 69 15.58 10.41 7.02
CA ALA A 69 16.22 11.42 6.19
C ALA A 69 16.45 12.72 6.96
N TYR A 70 15.48 13.15 7.76
CA TYR A 70 15.59 14.33 8.63
C TYR A 70 16.69 14.17 9.68
N GLU A 71 16.79 13.00 10.33
CA GLU A 71 17.86 12.71 11.27
C GLU A 71 19.24 12.72 10.62
N ARG A 72 19.36 12.21 9.38
CA ARG A 72 20.61 12.29 8.61
C ARG A 72 20.98 13.73 8.27
N LEU A 73 19.99 14.57 7.96
CA LEU A 73 20.19 16.01 7.74
C LEU A 73 20.69 16.72 9.00
N LEU A 74 20.08 16.44 10.16
CA LEU A 74 20.51 17.02 11.44
C LEU A 74 21.94 16.63 11.83
N LYS A 75 22.39 15.45 11.40
CA LYS A 75 23.73 14.91 11.69
C LYS A 75 24.77 15.26 10.63
N ALA A 76 24.36 15.85 9.49
CA ALA A 76 25.26 16.18 8.40
C ALA A 76 26.26 17.25 8.83
N GLN A 77 27.55 16.97 8.66
CA GLN A 77 28.65 17.91 8.91
C GLN A 77 29.07 18.63 7.62
N THR A 78 28.66 18.12 6.47
CA THR A 78 28.96 18.69 5.15
C THR A 78 27.72 18.84 4.27
N ILE A 79 27.83 19.73 3.27
CA ILE A 79 26.78 19.91 2.25
C ILE A 79 26.57 18.62 1.46
N ASP A 80 27.62 17.85 1.19
CA ASP A 80 27.53 16.59 0.44
C ASP A 80 26.78 15.51 1.22
N GLU A 81 26.96 15.43 2.53
CA GLU A 81 26.20 14.52 3.40
C GLU A 81 24.71 14.91 3.46
N ALA A 82 24.42 16.21 3.59
CA ALA A 82 23.04 16.70 3.55
C ALA A 82 22.37 16.40 2.18
N ARG A 83 23.10 16.62 1.08
CA ARG A 83 22.64 16.28 -0.27
C ARG A 83 22.40 14.79 -0.43
N SER A 84 23.28 13.95 0.11
CA SER A 84 23.14 12.49 0.06
C SER A 84 21.91 12.00 0.82
N ALA A 85 21.59 12.61 1.97
CA ALA A 85 20.37 12.32 2.73
C ALA A 85 19.10 12.65 1.92
N LEU A 86 19.07 13.81 1.25
CA LEU A 86 17.95 14.22 0.40
C LEU A 86 17.82 13.35 -0.87
N ALA A 87 18.94 13.00 -1.50
CA ALA A 87 18.95 12.15 -2.69
C ALA A 87 18.44 10.73 -2.38
N TRP A 88 18.82 10.19 -1.23
CA TRP A 88 18.31 8.92 -0.73
C TRP A 88 16.80 8.97 -0.52
N LEU A 89 16.30 9.97 0.22
CA LEU A 89 14.86 10.15 0.47
C LEU A 89 14.05 10.22 -0.82
N ARG A 90 14.52 11.01 -1.80
CA ARG A 90 13.86 11.15 -3.10
C ARG A 90 13.73 9.80 -3.81
N THR A 91 14.79 9.00 -3.82
CA THR A 91 14.82 7.71 -4.52
C THR A 91 13.89 6.71 -3.86
N ASP A 92 13.98 6.56 -2.54
CA ASP A 92 13.16 5.61 -1.77
C ASP A 92 11.65 5.95 -1.84
N ALA A 93 11.31 7.23 -1.71
CA ALA A 93 9.93 7.69 -1.81
C ALA A 93 9.35 7.50 -3.22
N TRP A 94 10.14 7.80 -4.27
CA TRP A 94 9.72 7.60 -5.66
C TRP A 94 9.49 6.12 -5.98
N ASP A 95 10.43 5.24 -5.61
CA ASP A 95 10.33 3.81 -5.88
C ASP A 95 9.13 3.17 -5.17
N THR A 96 8.83 3.62 -3.95
CA THR A 96 7.65 3.16 -3.19
C THR A 96 6.35 3.56 -3.90
N VAL A 97 6.21 4.84 -4.25
CA VAL A 97 5.01 5.35 -4.94
C VAL A 97 4.80 4.67 -6.30
N GLN A 98 5.87 4.52 -7.10
CA GLN A 98 5.78 3.88 -8.42
C GLN A 98 5.35 2.40 -8.31
N ARG A 99 5.91 1.65 -7.36
CA ARG A 99 5.53 0.25 -7.15
C ARG A 99 4.07 0.11 -6.76
N ASP A 100 3.59 0.95 -5.86
CA ASP A 100 2.21 0.89 -5.37
C ASP A 100 1.21 1.30 -6.45
N LEU A 101 1.52 2.32 -7.25
CA LEU A 101 0.71 2.69 -8.42
C LEU A 101 0.62 1.54 -9.44
N ALA A 102 1.75 0.91 -9.77
CA ALA A 102 1.77 -0.21 -10.72
C ALA A 102 0.92 -1.41 -10.23
N ALA A 103 0.94 -1.70 -8.92
CA ALA A 103 0.12 -2.75 -8.33
C ALA A 103 -1.38 -2.42 -8.43
N LEU A 104 -1.76 -1.17 -8.14
CA LEU A 104 -3.15 -0.70 -8.26
C LEU A 104 -3.63 -0.70 -9.72
N ASP A 105 -2.79 -0.30 -10.67
CA ASP A 105 -3.11 -0.31 -12.10
C ASP A 105 -3.32 -1.74 -12.62
N ALA A 106 -2.45 -2.68 -12.25
CA ALA A 106 -2.58 -4.09 -12.63
C ALA A 106 -3.91 -4.70 -12.14
N LEU A 107 -4.34 -4.36 -10.92
CA LEU A 107 -5.61 -4.80 -10.36
C LEU A 107 -6.81 -4.08 -10.99
N SER A 108 -6.71 -2.78 -11.26
CA SER A 108 -7.75 -2.05 -11.99
C SER A 108 -8.00 -2.64 -13.38
N GLN A 109 -6.93 -3.06 -14.07
CA GLN A 109 -7.05 -3.74 -15.36
C GLN A 109 -7.70 -5.13 -15.23
N ALA A 110 -7.39 -5.88 -14.18
CA ALA A 110 -8.01 -7.18 -13.92
C ALA A 110 -9.52 -7.08 -13.66
N LEU A 111 -9.98 -5.98 -13.04
CA LEU A 111 -11.40 -5.71 -12.76
C LEU A 111 -12.20 -5.20 -13.97
N ARG A 112 -11.54 -4.76 -15.05
CA ARG A 112 -12.19 -4.23 -16.26
C ARG A 112 -12.41 -5.28 -17.36
N LYS A 113 -11.93 -6.51 -17.17
CA LYS A 113 -12.07 -7.62 -18.11
C LYS A 113 -13.14 -8.60 -17.63
#